data_AF-A0A950E795-F1
#
_entry.id   AF-A0A950E795-F1
#
_cell.length_a   1.000
_cell.length_b   1.000
_cell.length_c   1.000
_cell.angle_alpha   90.00
_cell.angle_beta   90.00
_cell.angle_gamma   90.00
#
_symmetry.space_group_name_H-M   'P 1'
#
loop_
_entity.id
_entity.type
_entity.pdbx_description
1 polymer ?
#
loop_
_entity_poly.entity_id
_entity_poly.type
_entity_poly.pdbx_seq_one_letter_code
_entity_poly.pdbx_strand_id
1 'polypeptide(L)'
;MAKIKVKNPIVELDGDEMTRVIWQMIRERLILPYLDVKLEYYDLGVEARDASDDRITLEAAQAIKRYGVGVKCATITPDEAR
;
A
#
# COMPACT_ATOMS: atom_id res chain seq x y z
N MET A 1 -24.08 9.83 -6.21
CA MET A 1 -23.17 10.24 -7.30
C MET A 1 -22.49 8.99 -7.86
N ALA A 2 -22.23 8.95 -9.17
CA ALA A 2 -21.38 7.91 -9.73
C ALA A 2 -19.92 8.14 -9.29
N LYS A 3 -19.16 7.07 -9.04
CA LYS A 3 -17.74 7.17 -8.70
C LYS A 3 -16.93 7.67 -9.90
N ILE A 4 -15.88 8.44 -9.64
CA ILE A 4 -14.92 8.88 -10.67
C ILE A 4 -14.07 7.68 -11.07
N LYS A 5 -14.07 7.35 -12.37
CA LYS A 5 -13.28 6.23 -12.90
C LYS A 5 -11.81 6.61 -13.02
N VAL A 6 -10.94 5.80 -12.42
CA VAL A 6 -9.49 5.91 -12.58
C VAL A 6 -9.05 4.91 -13.64
N LYS A 7 -8.40 5.41 -14.70
CA LYS A 7 -8.09 4.61 -15.90
C LYS A 7 -7.04 3.52 -15.65
N ASN A 8 -5.99 3.84 -14.90
CA ASN A 8 -4.86 2.94 -14.66
C ASN A 8 -4.82 2.53 -13.17
N PRO A 9 -4.30 1.33 -12.85
CA PRO A 9 -4.10 0.93 -11.47
C PRO A 9 -3.11 1.82 -10.73
N ILE A 10 -3.27 1.90 -9.41
CA ILE A 10 -2.27 2.50 -8.51
C ILE A 10 -1.72 1.37 -7.63
N VAL A 11 -0.40 1.37 -7.43
CA VAL A 11 0.23 0.41 -6.51
C VAL A 11 0.09 0.94 -5.10
N GLU A 12 -0.48 0.13 -4.23
CA GLU A 12 -0.71 0.44 -2.83
C GLU A 12 0.22 -0.40 -1.96
N LEU A 13 1.06 0.26 -1.18
CA LEU A 13 2.00 -0.37 -0.26
C LEU A 13 1.51 -0.06 1.15
N ASP A 14 0.93 -1.05 1.82
CA ASP A 14 0.47 -0.91 3.20
C ASP A 14 1.66 -0.90 4.17
N GLY A 15 1.41 -0.50 5.41
CA GLY A 15 2.47 -0.19 6.38
C GLY A 15 2.21 -0.76 7.76
N ASP A 16 2.78 -0.08 8.75
CA ASP A 16 2.86 -0.53 10.14
C ASP A 16 2.11 0.40 11.11
N GLU A 17 1.88 -0.11 12.32
CA GLU A 17 1.39 0.60 13.51
C GLU A 17 0.18 1.54 13.26
N MET A 18 0.22 2.76 13.81
CA MET A 18 -0.88 3.71 13.75
C MET A 18 -1.12 4.20 12.32
N THR A 19 -0.08 4.25 11.48
CA THR A 19 -0.22 4.65 10.08
C THR A 19 -1.03 3.65 9.27
N ARG A 20 -0.91 2.35 9.52
CA ARG A 20 -1.76 1.31 8.89
C ARG A 20 -3.25 1.53 9.19
N VAL A 21 -3.57 1.82 10.46
CA VAL A 21 -4.96 2.08 10.89
C VAL A 21 -5.51 3.35 10.23
N ILE A 22 -4.75 4.45 10.24
CA ILE A 22 -5.16 5.71 9.60
C ILE A 22 -5.30 5.52 8.08
N TRP A 23 -4.40 4.75 7.46
CA TRP A 23 -4.43 4.48 6.03
C TRP A 23 -5.71 3.74 5.61
N GLN A 24 -6.11 2.71 6.37
CA GLN A 24 -7.40 2.04 6.16
C GLN A 24 -8.57 3.03 6.25
N MET A 25 -8.59 3.90 7.26
CA MET A 25 -9.64 4.92 7.42
C MET A 25 -9.68 5.91 6.25
N ILE A 26 -8.53 6.37 5.76
CA ILE A 26 -8.45 7.26 4.59
C ILE A 26 -9.01 6.54 3.36
N ARG A 27 -8.55 5.31 3.10
CA ARG A 27 -8.97 4.52 1.94
C ARG A 27 -10.49 4.30 1.94
N GLU A 28 -11.05 3.85 3.05
CA GLU A 28 -12.47 3.49 3.15
C GLU A 28 -13.40 4.70 3.20
N ARG A 29 -12.99 5.80 3.85
CA ARG A 29 -13.88 6.95 4.07
C ARG A 29 -13.70 8.05 3.03
N LEU A 30 -12.49 8.22 2.49
CA LEU A 30 -12.13 9.38 1.67
C LEU A 30 -11.78 9.03 0.23
N ILE A 31 -11.48 7.76 -0.09
CA ILE A 31 -11.06 7.36 -1.44
C ILE A 31 -12.12 6.48 -2.11
N LEU A 32 -12.36 5.27 -1.60
CA LEU A 32 -13.25 4.27 -2.22
C LEU A 32 -14.73 4.67 -2.36
N PRO A 33 -15.29 5.58 -1.54
CA PRO A 33 -16.65 6.08 -1.77
C PRO A 33 -16.76 6.95 -3.03
N TYR A 34 -15.64 7.55 -3.47
CA TYR A 34 -15.62 8.56 -4.52
C TYR A 34 -14.92 8.09 -5.80
N LEU A 35 -13.95 7.16 -5.70
CA LEU A 35 -13.18 6.65 -6.82
C LEU A 35 -13.49 5.17 -7.11
N ASP A 36 -13.68 4.87 -8.40
CA ASP A 36 -13.60 3.51 -8.94
C ASP A 36 -12.18 3.31 -9.46
N VAL A 37 -11.31 2.80 -8.59
CA VAL A 37 -9.87 2.66 -8.80
C VAL A 37 -9.44 1.23 -8.52
N LYS A 38 -8.61 0.66 -9.39
CA LYS A 38 -7.94 -0.61 -9.13
C LYS A 38 -6.68 -0.35 -8.31
N LEU A 39 -6.59 -1.00 -7.15
CA LEU A 39 -5.42 -0.97 -6.28
C LEU A 39 -4.66 -2.29 -6.44
N GLU A 40 -3.40 -2.22 -6.85
CA GLU A 40 -2.48 -3.36 -6.82
C GLU A 40 -1.80 -3.35 -5.45
N TYR A 41 -2.29 -4.21 -4.55
CA TYR A 41 -1.99 -4.16 -3.13
C TYR A 41 -0.78 -5.02 -2.75
N TYR A 42 0.11 -4.46 -1.93
CA TYR A 42 1.25 -5.12 -1.31
C TYR A 42 1.30 -4.79 0.18
N ASP A 43 1.34 -5.80 1.03
CA ASP A 43 1.48 -5.63 2.48
C ASP A 43 2.96 -5.50 2.84
N LEU A 44 3.44 -4.28 3.14
CA LEU A 44 4.80 -4.08 3.63
C LEU A 44 4.87 -3.96 5.16
N GLY A 45 3.86 -4.46 5.87
CA GLY A 45 3.95 -4.68 7.31
C GLY A 45 5.18 -5.52 7.65
N VAL A 46 5.81 -5.25 8.79
CA VAL A 46 7.06 -5.90 9.20
C VAL A 46 6.94 -7.43 9.23
N GLU A 47 5.80 -7.97 9.67
CA GLU A 47 5.53 -9.41 9.68
C GLU A 47 5.45 -10.02 8.27
N ALA A 48 4.86 -9.30 7.31
CA ALA A 48 4.76 -9.75 5.92
C ALA A 48 6.11 -9.68 5.19
N ARG A 49 6.92 -8.66 5.51
CA ARG A 49 8.29 -8.57 5.02
C ARG A 49 9.15 -9.69 5.59
N ASP A 50 9.09 -9.96 6.89
CA ASP A 50 9.82 -11.06 7.52
C ASP A 50 9.41 -12.43 6.92
N ALA A 51 8.10 -12.70 6.84
CA ALA A 51 7.57 -13.95 6.29
C ALA A 51 7.93 -14.22 4.81
N SER A 52 8.36 -13.19 4.07
CA SER A 52 8.72 -13.30 2.66
C SER A 52 10.21 -13.13 2.38
N ASP A 53 11.06 -13.05 3.42
CA ASP A 53 12.47 -12.66 3.29
C ASP A 53 12.62 -11.32 2.50
N ASP A 54 11.74 -10.38 2.79
CA ASP A 54 11.60 -9.06 2.16
C ASP A 54 11.32 -9.07 0.64
N ARG A 55 10.98 -10.23 0.06
CA ARG A 55 10.65 -10.35 -1.37
C ARG A 55 9.45 -9.49 -1.77
N ILE A 56 8.46 -9.35 -0.88
CA ILE A 56 7.27 -8.53 -1.13
C ILE A 56 7.60 -7.05 -1.38
N THR A 57 8.67 -6.53 -0.76
CA THR A 57 9.16 -5.16 -0.96
C THR A 57 9.72 -4.98 -2.38
N LEU A 58 10.45 -5.98 -2.88
CA LEU A 58 10.97 -5.97 -4.26
C LEU A 58 9.84 -6.06 -5.29
N GLU A 59 8.85 -6.92 -5.04
CA GLU A 59 7.68 -7.05 -5.91
C GLU A 59 6.87 -5.76 -5.98
N ALA A 60 6.66 -5.10 -4.84
CA ALA A 60 6.00 -3.79 -4.78
C ALA A 60 6.77 -2.74 -5.60
N ALA A 61 8.11 -2.69 -5.47
CA ALA A 61 8.95 -1.78 -6.25
C ALA A 61 8.88 -2.07 -7.77
N GLN A 62 8.86 -3.34 -8.16
CA GLN A 62 8.69 -3.75 -9.55
C GLN A 62 7.30 -3.37 -10.11
N ALA A 63 6.25 -3.50 -9.29
CA ALA A 63 4.91 -3.08 -9.65
C ALA A 63 4.84 -1.56 -9.86
N ILE A 64 5.45 -0.76 -8.96
CA ILE A 64 5.54 0.70 -9.14
C ILE A 64 6.27 1.00 -10.46
N LYS A 65 7.40 0.35 -10.73
CA LYS A 65 8.14 0.54 -11.99
C LYS A 65 7.28 0.23 -13.23
N ARG A 66 6.39 -0.77 -13.14
CA ARG A 66 5.48 -1.16 -14.22
C ARG A 66 4.32 -0.18 -14.42
N TYR A 67 3.67 0.26 -13.34
CA TYR A 67 2.46 1.10 -13.41
C TYR A 67 2.75 2.62 -13.32
N GLY A 68 3.95 3.01 -12.90
CA GLY A 68 4.44 4.38 -12.82
C GLY A 68 4.01 5.17 -11.58
N VAL A 69 2.99 4.71 -10.84
CA VAL A 69 2.45 5.41 -9.68
C VAL A 69 2.28 4.45 -8.50
N GLY A 70 2.83 4.83 -7.35
CA GLY A 70 2.66 4.13 -6.09
C GLY A 70 2.33 5.09 -4.95
N VAL A 71 1.58 4.59 -3.97
CA VAL A 71 1.33 5.26 -2.69
C VAL A 71 1.75 4.34 -1.56
N LYS A 72 2.50 4.86 -0.61
CA LYS A 72 3.15 4.06 0.43
C LYS A 72 2.78 4.58 1.83
N CYS A 73 2.24 3.68 2.65
CA CYS A 73 2.10 3.86 4.07
C CYS A 73 3.47 3.72 4.77
N ALA A 74 3.65 4.40 5.91
CA ALA A 74 4.91 4.33 6.65
C ALA A 74 5.16 2.91 7.19
N THR A 75 6.41 2.47 7.15
CA THR A 75 6.83 1.12 7.54
C THR A 75 7.96 1.21 8.57
N ILE A 76 8.01 0.26 9.49
CA ILE A 76 9.09 0.11 10.46
C ILE A 76 10.38 -0.26 9.72
N THR A 77 11.50 0.37 10.08
CA THR A 77 12.83 -0.17 9.79
C THR A 77 13.32 -0.79 11.09
N PRO A 78 13.36 -2.13 11.21
CA PRO A 78 13.72 -2.80 12.45
C PRO A 78 15.16 -2.49 12.84
N ASP A 79 15.43 -2.46 14.14
CA ASP A 79 16.75 -2.27 14.72
C ASP A 79 17.14 -3.48 15.58
N GLU A 80 18.38 -3.53 16.09
CA GLU A 80 18.83 -4.67 16.90
C GLU A 80 18.03 -4.87 18.21
N ALA A 81 17.29 -3.85 18.64
CA ALA A 81 16.42 -3.93 19.81
C ALA A 81 14.99 -4.37 19.46
N ARG A 82 14.58 -4.29 18.18
CA ARG A 82 13.26 -4.68 17.67
C ARG A 82 13.27 -5.08 16.20
#